data_AF-A0A3B9RMP5-F1
#
_entry.id   AF-A0A3B9RMP5-F1
#
_cell.length_a   1.000
_cell.length_b   1.000
_cell.length_c   1.000
_cell.angle_alpha   90.00
_cell.angle_beta   90.00
_cell.angle_gamma   90.00
#
_symmetry.space_group_name_H-M   'P 1'
#
loop_
_entity.id
_entity.type
_entity.pdbx_description
1 polymer ?
#
loop_
_entity_poly.entity_id
_entity_poly.type
_entity_poly.pdbx_seq_one_letter_code
_entity_poly.pdbx_strand_id
1 'polypeptide(L)'
;MGINYLYPDFEVHRDKDKCINCRVCERQCANEVHAFDKELNRMIADDSKCVNCHRCVSLCPTHALKIVKTDHHFKENANWKGEVIQDIYRQAESGGVLLASMGTPKDYPVYWDKMLINASQVTNPSIDPLREPMETRTFLGQKSTKIKRDDQGRLITTTTPQLSLNIPIMFSAMSYGSISYNAHKSLAMAAQELGIFYNTGEGGLHEDFYQYGKNTIVQVASGRFGVHPGYLNAGAAIEIKMGQGAKPGIGGHLPGSKIGEDISKTRMIPEHADAISPAPHHDIYSIEDLRQLVFALKEATAYTKPIIVKVAAVHNISAIASGIARSGADIIAIDGFRGGTGAAPARTRDNVGIPIELALASVDSRLRQEGIRNNVSLVVGGSIRSSADVIKAIALGADAIYVATSALLALGCHLCRTCQNGKCNWGIATQKPELVKRLNPEVGSQRLVNLITAWEHEIKEMMGGMGINSIEALRGNRLMLRGIGLNETELQILGISHAGQ
;
A
#
# COMPACT_ATOMS: atom_id res chain seq x y z
N MET A 1 28.61 -9.22 -32.31
CA MET A 1 27.65 -8.93 -31.22
C MET A 1 28.23 -7.80 -30.39
N GLY A 2 27.40 -6.83 -29.97
CA GLY A 2 27.83 -5.83 -28.98
C GLY A 2 28.15 -6.49 -27.65
N ILE A 3 28.99 -5.85 -26.83
CA ILE A 3 29.32 -6.34 -25.49
C ILE A 3 28.09 -6.15 -24.60
N ASN A 4 27.52 -7.25 -24.09
CA ASN A 4 26.50 -7.18 -23.04
C ASN A 4 27.19 -7.24 -21.68
N TYR A 5 27.16 -6.13 -20.94
CA TYR A 5 27.77 -6.02 -19.62
C TYR A 5 26.91 -6.60 -18.49
N LEU A 6 25.67 -7.01 -18.78
CA LEU A 6 24.71 -7.48 -17.79
C LEU A 6 24.54 -8.99 -17.87
N TYR A 7 24.93 -9.66 -16.79
CA TYR A 7 24.59 -11.06 -16.56
C TYR A 7 23.19 -11.18 -15.92
N PRO A 8 22.41 -12.24 -16.20
CA PRO A 8 21.09 -12.45 -15.60
C PRO A 8 21.13 -12.48 -14.06
N ASP A 9 20.15 -11.85 -13.40
CA ASP A 9 20.05 -11.87 -11.93
C ASP A 9 19.71 -13.26 -11.36
N PHE A 10 19.05 -14.09 -12.16
CA PHE A 10 18.54 -15.40 -11.78
C PHE A 10 18.75 -16.42 -12.88
N GLU A 11 19.02 -17.66 -12.48
CA GLU A 11 19.21 -18.80 -13.37
C GLU A 11 18.09 -19.82 -13.16
N VAL A 12 17.61 -20.40 -14.25
CA VAL A 12 16.63 -21.48 -14.23
C VAL A 12 17.36 -22.82 -14.26
N HIS A 13 17.33 -23.52 -13.13
CA HIS A 13 17.86 -24.88 -13.04
C HIS A 13 16.73 -25.87 -13.33
N ARG A 14 16.92 -26.68 -14.37
CA ARG A 14 16.00 -27.74 -14.78
C ARG A 14 16.63 -29.11 -14.56
N ASP A 15 16.03 -29.89 -13.67
CA ASP A 15 16.35 -31.30 -13.46
C ASP A 15 15.84 -32.11 -14.67
N LYS A 16 16.77 -32.67 -15.44
CA LYS A 16 16.47 -33.40 -16.69
C LYS A 16 15.76 -34.72 -16.41
N ASP A 17 16.08 -35.38 -15.30
CA ASP A 17 15.53 -36.69 -14.96
C ASP A 17 14.09 -36.56 -14.49
N LYS A 18 13.72 -35.42 -13.90
CA LYS A 18 12.33 -35.11 -13.51
C LYS A 18 11.52 -34.44 -14.63
N CYS A 19 12.16 -33.84 -15.63
CA CYS A 19 11.44 -33.04 -16.61
C CYS A 19 10.80 -33.93 -17.70
N ILE A 20 9.49 -34.03 -17.67
CA ILE A 20 8.69 -34.79 -18.63
C ILE A 20 8.32 -34.02 -19.91
N ASN A 21 9.00 -32.90 -20.22
CA ASN A 21 8.72 -32.07 -21.40
C ASN A 21 7.24 -31.67 -21.61
N CYS A 22 6.45 -31.53 -20.54
CA CYS A 22 5.00 -31.21 -20.62
C CYS A 22 4.68 -29.78 -21.12
N ARG A 23 5.71 -28.96 -21.32
CA ARG A 23 5.63 -27.56 -21.81
C ARG A 23 4.77 -26.62 -20.97
N VAL A 24 4.41 -26.99 -19.74
CA VAL A 24 3.64 -26.12 -18.82
C VAL A 24 4.40 -24.83 -18.52
N CYS A 25 5.70 -24.93 -18.24
CA CYS A 25 6.54 -23.77 -17.95
C CYS A 25 6.59 -22.75 -19.10
N GLU A 26 6.65 -23.21 -20.35
CA GLU A 26 6.55 -22.37 -21.56
C GLU A 26 5.20 -21.66 -21.62
N ARG A 27 4.09 -22.39 -21.54
CA ARG A 27 2.73 -21.80 -21.59
C ARG A 27 2.42 -20.83 -20.44
N GLN A 28 3.08 -21.00 -19.30
CA GLN A 28 2.81 -20.22 -18.09
C GLN A 28 3.74 -19.01 -17.92
N CYS A 29 4.82 -18.88 -18.68
CA CYS A 29 5.79 -17.80 -18.52
C CYS A 29 5.58 -16.67 -19.54
N ALA A 30 4.92 -15.59 -19.12
CA ALA A 30 4.69 -14.38 -19.91
C ALA A 30 5.96 -13.61 -20.28
N ASN A 31 7.09 -13.93 -19.65
CA ASN A 31 8.40 -13.40 -19.99
C ASN A 31 9.13 -14.26 -21.02
N GLU A 32 8.53 -15.37 -21.48
CA GLU A 32 9.08 -16.23 -22.53
C GLU A 32 10.47 -16.79 -22.18
N VAL A 33 10.66 -17.11 -20.88
CA VAL A 33 11.90 -17.71 -20.37
C VAL A 33 12.09 -19.12 -20.89
N HIS A 34 11.02 -19.87 -21.16
CA HIS A 34 11.13 -21.28 -21.52
C HIS A 34 10.64 -21.51 -22.96
N ALA A 35 11.37 -22.36 -23.68
CA ALA A 35 11.00 -22.80 -25.03
C ALA A 35 11.24 -24.32 -25.16
N PHE A 36 10.46 -24.99 -26.00
CA PHE A 36 10.70 -26.38 -26.37
C PHE A 36 11.61 -26.46 -27.59
N ASP A 37 12.77 -27.08 -27.43
CA ASP A 37 13.70 -27.39 -28.52
C ASP A 37 13.30 -28.73 -29.16
N LYS A 38 12.88 -28.68 -30.43
CA LYS A 38 12.43 -29.86 -31.17
C LYS A 38 13.57 -30.79 -31.58
N GLU A 39 14.75 -30.24 -31.86
CA GLU A 39 15.90 -31.01 -32.31
C GLU A 39 16.51 -31.78 -31.14
N LEU A 40 16.60 -31.13 -29.98
CA LEU A 40 17.12 -31.73 -28.75
C LEU A 40 16.03 -32.45 -27.94
N ASN A 41 14.77 -32.41 -28.40
CA ASN A 41 13.60 -32.97 -27.74
C ASN A 41 13.53 -32.63 -26.23
N ARG A 42 13.78 -31.36 -25.87
CA ARG A 42 13.87 -30.93 -24.47
C ARG A 42 13.44 -29.49 -24.26
N MET A 43 13.00 -29.18 -23.04
CA MET A 43 12.80 -27.80 -22.61
C MET A 43 14.14 -27.08 -22.39
N ILE A 44 14.28 -25.89 -22.96
CA ILE A 44 15.39 -24.95 -22.74
C ILE A 44 14.91 -23.71 -21.97
N ALA A 45 15.85 -22.93 -21.45
CA ALA A 45 15.57 -21.68 -20.74
C ALA A 45 16.52 -20.55 -21.18
N ASP A 46 15.99 -19.33 -21.24
CA ASP A 46 16.71 -18.08 -21.42
C ASP A 46 16.66 -17.29 -20.11
N ASP A 47 17.72 -17.43 -19.32
CA ASP A 47 17.81 -16.88 -17.97
C ASP A 47 17.75 -15.35 -17.95
N SER A 48 18.15 -14.68 -19.03
CA SER A 48 18.14 -13.21 -19.15
C SER A 48 16.74 -12.60 -19.02
N LYS A 49 15.69 -13.40 -19.25
CA LYS A 49 14.28 -12.98 -19.15
C LYS A 49 13.65 -13.32 -17.80
N CYS A 50 14.36 -14.02 -16.92
CA CYS A 50 13.82 -14.51 -15.66
C CYS A 50 13.71 -13.37 -14.63
N VAL A 51 12.48 -13.09 -14.19
CA VAL A 51 12.18 -12.08 -13.15
C VAL A 51 11.91 -12.70 -11.78
N ASN A 52 12.28 -13.98 -11.61
CA ASN A 52 12.03 -14.77 -10.41
C ASN A 52 10.59 -14.70 -9.86
N CYS A 53 9.59 -14.79 -10.74
CA CYS A 53 8.18 -14.76 -10.32
C CYS A 53 7.66 -16.12 -9.81
N HIS A 54 8.49 -17.17 -9.82
CA HIS A 54 8.17 -18.54 -9.39
C HIS A 54 6.99 -19.25 -10.08
N ARG A 55 6.25 -18.62 -11.01
CA ARG A 55 5.07 -19.23 -11.67
C ARG A 55 5.37 -20.59 -12.31
N CYS A 56 6.47 -20.70 -13.05
CA CYS A 56 6.86 -21.95 -13.71
C CYS A 56 7.28 -23.04 -12.73
N VAL A 57 7.86 -22.65 -11.59
CA VAL A 57 8.24 -23.57 -10.50
C VAL A 57 6.98 -24.09 -9.81
N SER A 58 6.06 -23.20 -9.42
CA SER A 58 4.83 -23.54 -8.72
C SER A 58 3.89 -24.44 -9.53
N LEU A 59 3.93 -24.36 -10.86
CA LEU A 59 3.08 -25.15 -11.75
C LEU A 59 3.80 -26.35 -12.39
N CYS A 60 5.04 -26.62 -12.02
CA CYS A 60 5.75 -27.79 -12.54
C CYS A 60 5.22 -29.06 -11.86
N PRO A 61 4.55 -29.98 -12.58
CA PRO A 61 3.90 -31.14 -11.97
C PRO A 61 4.89 -32.15 -11.35
N THR A 62 6.15 -32.13 -11.79
CA THR A 62 7.21 -33.03 -11.31
C THR A 62 8.26 -32.32 -10.46
N HIS A 63 8.04 -31.04 -10.12
CA HIS A 63 9.00 -30.21 -9.39
C HIS A 63 10.42 -30.22 -10.00
N ALA A 64 10.50 -30.28 -11.33
CA ALA A 64 11.75 -30.32 -12.09
C ALA A 64 12.44 -28.95 -12.23
N LEU A 65 11.87 -27.88 -11.69
CA LEU A 65 12.35 -26.51 -11.86
C LEU A 65 12.72 -25.88 -10.53
N LYS A 66 13.86 -25.20 -10.49
CA LYS A 66 14.27 -24.29 -9.44
C LYS A 66 14.75 -22.99 -10.09
N ILE A 67 14.49 -21.86 -9.45
CA ILE A 67 15.11 -20.59 -9.82
C ILE A 67 16.08 -20.23 -8.69
N VAL A 68 17.32 -19.93 -9.04
CA VAL A 68 18.36 -19.53 -8.09
C VAL A 68 18.88 -18.15 -8.46
N LYS A 69 19.34 -17.40 -7.47
CA LYS A 69 20.13 -16.20 -7.73
C LYS A 69 21.46 -16.65 -8.35
N THR A 70 21.92 -15.98 -9.39
CA THR A 70 23.22 -16.31 -9.99
C THR A 70 24.35 -16.14 -8.97
N ASP A 71 25.37 -17.00 -9.06
CA ASP A 71 26.64 -16.82 -8.35
C ASP A 71 27.65 -16.02 -9.19
N HIS A 72 27.31 -15.66 -10.44
CA HIS A 72 28.08 -14.75 -11.28
C HIS A 72 27.80 -13.31 -10.87
N HIS A 73 28.65 -12.77 -10.00
CA HIS A 73 28.50 -11.42 -9.45
C HIS A 73 29.67 -10.51 -9.81
N PHE A 74 29.39 -9.20 -9.87
CA PHE A 74 30.44 -8.20 -9.96
C PHE A 74 31.34 -8.24 -8.72
N LYS A 75 32.59 -7.81 -8.86
CA LYS A 75 33.48 -7.61 -7.72
C LYS A 75 32.97 -6.45 -6.86
N GLU A 76 32.17 -6.78 -5.85
CA GLU A 76 31.58 -5.79 -4.95
C GLU A 76 32.60 -5.24 -3.94
N ASN A 77 32.31 -4.05 -3.42
CA ASN A 77 32.97 -3.51 -2.23
C ASN A 77 31.96 -2.67 -1.42
N ALA A 78 32.44 -1.99 -0.38
CA ALA A 78 31.60 -1.16 0.48
C ALA A 78 30.86 -0.05 -0.29
N ASN A 79 31.49 0.52 -1.32
CA ASN A 79 30.93 1.59 -2.13
C ASN A 79 30.18 1.09 -3.36
N TRP A 80 30.66 0.02 -3.99
CA TRP A 80 30.14 -0.52 -5.25
C TRP A 80 29.45 -1.87 -5.02
N LYS A 81 28.13 -1.83 -4.82
CA LYS A 81 27.26 -3.02 -4.79
C LYS A 81 26.86 -3.43 -6.22
N GLY A 82 26.58 -4.71 -6.45
CA GLY A 82 26.23 -5.24 -7.75
C GLY A 82 25.03 -4.53 -8.39
N GLU A 83 23.99 -4.22 -7.60
CA GLU A 83 22.81 -3.45 -8.06
C GLU A 83 23.20 -2.06 -8.59
N VAL A 84 24.13 -1.37 -7.93
CA VAL A 84 24.60 -0.03 -8.36
C VAL A 84 25.35 -0.13 -9.68
N ILE A 85 26.21 -1.14 -9.84
CA ILE A 85 26.97 -1.39 -11.07
C ILE A 85 26.01 -1.73 -12.23
N GLN A 86 25.05 -2.62 -12.00
CA GLN A 86 24.04 -3.00 -13.00
C GLN A 86 23.21 -1.79 -13.46
N ASP A 87 22.77 -0.97 -12.52
CA ASP A 87 22.01 0.24 -12.83
C ASP A 87 22.81 1.19 -13.73
N ILE A 88 24.10 1.39 -13.45
CA ILE A 88 24.97 2.23 -14.28
C ILE A 88 25.09 1.66 -15.70
N TYR A 89 25.30 0.35 -15.85
CA TYR A 89 25.36 -0.27 -17.18
C TYR A 89 24.04 -0.12 -17.94
N ARG A 90 22.89 -0.35 -17.29
CA ARG A 90 21.56 -0.16 -17.91
C ARG A 90 21.36 1.29 -18.37
N GLN A 91 21.79 2.27 -17.57
CA GLN A 91 21.70 3.68 -17.94
C GLN A 91 22.69 4.06 -19.04
N ALA A 92 23.91 3.53 -19.01
CA ALA A 92 24.92 3.77 -20.06
C ALA A 92 24.48 3.20 -21.42
N GLU A 93 23.79 2.06 -21.42
CA GLU A 93 23.27 1.43 -22.64
C GLU A 93 22.09 2.19 -23.25
N SER A 94 21.19 2.71 -22.41
CA SER A 94 19.92 3.30 -22.88
C SER A 94 19.87 4.83 -22.87
N GLY A 95 20.73 5.50 -22.09
CA GLY A 95 20.59 6.91 -21.73
C GLY A 95 19.33 7.22 -20.89
N GLY A 96 18.57 6.20 -20.50
CA GLY A 96 17.23 6.33 -19.93
C GLY A 96 17.18 6.38 -18.41
N VAL A 97 16.02 6.81 -17.89
CA VAL A 97 15.70 6.74 -16.46
C VAL A 97 15.25 5.33 -16.10
N LEU A 98 15.86 4.75 -15.07
CA LEU A 98 15.48 3.44 -14.56
C LEU A 98 14.10 3.51 -13.90
N LEU A 99 13.14 2.76 -14.44
CA LEU A 99 11.82 2.58 -13.83
C LEU A 99 11.80 1.34 -12.94
N ALA A 100 11.16 1.48 -11.79
CA ALA A 100 11.01 0.41 -10.81
C ALA A 100 9.60 0.38 -10.21
N SER A 101 9.27 -0.76 -9.58
CA SER A 101 7.98 -0.99 -8.92
C SER A 101 8.17 -1.42 -7.45
N MET A 102 7.05 -1.52 -6.73
CA MET A 102 6.97 -1.81 -5.29
C MET A 102 7.66 -0.74 -4.44
N GLY A 103 7.78 -0.97 -3.13
CA GLY A 103 8.56 -0.10 -2.25
C GLY A 103 10.06 -0.24 -2.49
N THR A 104 10.84 0.62 -1.83
CA THR A 104 12.30 0.54 -1.93
C THR A 104 12.83 -0.81 -1.41
N PRO A 105 13.77 -1.45 -2.12
CA PRO A 105 14.44 -2.67 -1.66
C PRO A 105 15.67 -2.38 -0.80
N LYS A 106 16.01 -1.11 -0.58
CA LYS A 106 17.20 -0.71 0.17
C LYS A 106 17.04 -1.05 1.65
N ASP A 107 18.16 -1.43 2.25
CA ASP A 107 18.24 -1.84 3.66
C ASP A 107 18.36 -0.64 4.60
N TYR A 108 17.33 0.23 4.57
CA TYR A 108 17.20 1.29 5.56
C TYR A 108 16.65 0.69 6.88
N PRO A 109 16.83 1.37 8.04
CA PRO A 109 16.25 0.92 9.31
C PRO A 109 14.73 0.81 9.26
N VAL A 110 14.18 -0.32 9.69
CA VAL A 110 12.73 -0.52 9.88
C VAL A 110 12.42 -0.33 11.37
N TYR A 111 11.76 0.77 11.72
CA TYR A 111 11.58 1.15 13.12
C TYR A 111 10.53 0.28 13.81
N TRP A 112 9.60 -0.32 13.05
CA TRP A 112 8.69 -1.34 13.58
C TRP A 112 9.44 -2.48 14.28
N ASP A 113 10.58 -2.90 13.75
CA ASP A 113 11.39 -4.02 14.31
C ASP A 113 12.20 -3.59 15.54
N LYS A 114 12.31 -2.28 15.78
CA LYS A 114 12.99 -1.69 16.93
C LYS A 114 12.03 -1.30 18.07
N MET A 115 10.76 -1.67 17.95
CA MET A 115 9.74 -1.44 18.97
C MET A 115 9.17 -2.76 19.45
N LEU A 116 9.15 -2.95 20.76
CA LEU A 116 8.49 -4.05 21.44
C LEU A 116 7.17 -3.58 22.03
N ILE A 117 6.23 -4.52 22.14
CA ILE A 117 4.92 -4.33 22.75
C ILE A 117 5.00 -4.78 24.21
N ASN A 118 4.44 -3.98 25.11
CA ASN A 118 4.36 -4.30 26.52
C ASN A 118 3.38 -5.46 26.79
N ALA A 119 3.56 -6.16 27.91
CA ALA A 119 2.62 -7.16 28.41
C ALA A 119 2.27 -6.89 29.87
N SER A 120 1.00 -7.01 30.19
CA SER A 120 0.44 -6.92 31.54
C SER A 120 0.66 -8.25 32.28
N GLN A 121 1.11 -8.17 33.54
CA GLN A 121 1.39 -9.33 34.38
C GLN A 121 0.90 -9.12 35.81
N VAL A 122 1.51 -8.19 36.56
CA VAL A 122 1.25 -8.00 38.00
C VAL A 122 0.48 -6.73 38.30
N THR A 123 0.82 -5.60 37.66
CA THR A 123 0.23 -4.28 37.95
C THR A 123 -1.13 -4.08 37.27
N ASN A 124 -1.28 -4.62 36.05
CA ASN A 124 -2.55 -4.77 35.36
C ASN A 124 -2.72 -6.25 34.98
N PRO A 125 -3.93 -6.82 35.11
CA PRO A 125 -4.21 -8.15 34.60
C PRO A 125 -4.29 -8.13 33.07
N SER A 126 -3.78 -9.18 32.44
CA SER A 126 -4.07 -9.47 31.03
C SER A 126 -5.56 -9.82 30.85
N ILE A 127 -6.09 -9.54 29.68
CA ILE A 127 -7.46 -9.88 29.27
C ILE A 127 -7.37 -11.06 28.29
N ASP A 128 -8.17 -12.10 28.48
CA ASP A 128 -8.21 -13.28 27.60
C ASP A 128 -9.23 -13.05 26.47
N PRO A 129 -8.79 -12.81 25.21
CA PRO A 129 -9.71 -12.54 24.09
C PRO A 129 -10.66 -13.68 23.75
N LEU A 130 -10.36 -14.91 24.19
CA LEU A 130 -11.23 -16.06 23.98
C LEU A 130 -12.42 -16.07 24.96
N ARG A 131 -12.32 -15.35 26.07
CA ARG A 131 -13.32 -15.33 27.16
C ARG A 131 -13.94 -13.96 27.36
N GLU A 132 -13.23 -12.90 27.01
CA GLU A 132 -13.60 -11.52 27.28
C GLU A 132 -13.82 -10.75 25.97
N PRO A 133 -14.78 -9.82 25.93
CA PRO A 133 -15.09 -9.07 24.72
C PRO A 133 -13.95 -8.12 24.36
N MET A 134 -13.56 -8.13 23.07
CA MET A 134 -12.54 -7.26 22.51
C MET A 134 -13.13 -6.40 21.40
N GLU A 135 -12.95 -5.09 21.49
CA GLU A 135 -13.47 -4.11 20.52
C GLU A 135 -12.36 -3.61 19.59
N THR A 136 -12.48 -3.93 18.30
CA THR A 136 -11.56 -3.51 17.23
C THR A 136 -12.17 -2.45 16.31
N ARG A 137 -13.46 -2.15 16.44
CA ARG A 137 -14.14 -1.16 15.61
C ARG A 137 -13.56 0.23 15.83
N THR A 138 -13.39 0.96 14.73
CA THR A 138 -12.95 2.36 14.75
C THR A 138 -13.80 3.20 13.80
N PHE A 139 -13.85 4.50 14.08
CA PHE A 139 -14.55 5.47 13.25
C PHE A 139 -13.57 6.56 12.79
N LEU A 140 -13.53 6.82 11.49
CA LEU A 140 -12.64 7.81 10.89
C LEU A 140 -13.43 9.05 10.48
N GLY A 141 -12.92 10.20 10.90
CA GLY A 141 -13.46 11.53 10.64
C GLY A 141 -13.23 12.46 11.83
N GLN A 142 -13.89 13.61 11.81
CA GLN A 142 -13.88 14.56 12.91
C GLN A 142 -14.64 14.00 14.12
N LYS A 143 -14.02 13.99 15.30
CA LYS A 143 -14.66 13.58 16.55
C LYS A 143 -15.39 14.75 17.21
N SER A 144 -16.57 14.51 17.76
CA SER A 144 -17.28 15.53 18.55
C SER A 144 -16.53 15.80 19.85
N THR A 145 -16.20 17.07 20.10
CA THR A 145 -15.49 17.49 21.32
C THR A 145 -16.43 17.94 22.43
N LYS A 146 -17.73 18.13 22.14
CA LYS A 146 -18.73 18.60 23.09
C LYS A 146 -19.98 17.75 23.03
N ILE A 147 -20.43 17.31 24.20
CA ILE A 147 -21.76 16.73 24.35
C ILE A 147 -22.78 17.86 24.19
N LYS A 148 -23.68 17.71 23.23
CA LYS A 148 -24.82 18.62 23.04
C LYS A 148 -26.11 17.87 23.35
N ARG A 149 -27.06 18.56 23.96
CA ARG A 149 -28.41 18.06 24.20
C ARG A 149 -29.42 18.92 23.47
N ASP A 150 -30.49 18.31 23.00
CA ASP A 150 -31.64 19.04 22.43
C ASP A 150 -32.48 19.67 23.55
N ASP A 151 -33.52 20.42 23.16
CA ASP A 151 -34.43 21.11 24.09
C ASP A 151 -35.20 20.15 25.01
N GLN A 152 -35.19 18.85 24.71
CA GLN A 152 -35.81 17.78 25.49
C GLN A 152 -34.78 17.04 26.37
N GLY A 153 -33.54 17.53 26.43
CA GLY A 153 -32.45 16.95 27.22
C GLY A 153 -31.83 15.69 26.61
N ARG A 154 -32.20 15.28 25.39
CA ARG A 154 -31.65 14.11 24.69
C ARG A 154 -30.33 14.45 24.03
N LEU A 155 -29.40 13.51 23.96
CA LEU A 155 -28.11 13.73 23.31
C LEU A 155 -28.30 13.94 21.80
N ILE A 156 -27.73 15.02 21.27
CA ILE A 156 -27.63 15.22 19.81
C ILE A 156 -26.52 14.31 19.31
N THR A 157 -26.90 13.21 18.66
CA THR A 157 -25.98 12.21 18.11
C THR A 157 -25.61 12.48 16.64
N THR A 158 -26.22 13.49 16.01
CA THR A 158 -25.88 13.90 14.65
C THR A 158 -24.44 14.40 14.62
N THR A 159 -23.58 13.65 13.95
CA THR A 159 -22.15 13.94 13.78
C THR A 159 -21.85 14.20 12.30
N THR A 160 -20.66 14.73 12.03
CA THR A 160 -20.14 14.80 10.65
C THR A 160 -20.03 13.39 10.06
N PRO A 161 -20.07 13.23 8.73
CA PRO A 161 -19.90 11.93 8.10
C PRO A 161 -18.61 11.24 8.57
N GLN A 162 -18.72 9.98 8.96
CA GLN A 162 -17.60 9.16 9.42
C GLN A 162 -17.59 7.82 8.67
N LEU A 163 -16.39 7.25 8.53
CA LEU A 163 -16.21 5.89 8.04
C LEU A 163 -16.12 4.94 9.22
N SER A 164 -16.99 3.92 9.26
CA SER A 164 -16.97 2.87 10.28
C SER A 164 -16.22 1.65 9.75
N LEU A 165 -15.21 1.18 10.48
CA LEU A 165 -14.45 -0.02 10.14
C LEU A 165 -14.55 -1.02 11.28
N ASN A 166 -14.87 -2.27 11.00
CA ASN A 166 -14.87 -3.34 12.02
C ASN A 166 -13.45 -3.62 12.56
N ILE A 167 -12.43 -3.37 11.72
CA ILE A 167 -11.02 -3.60 12.00
C ILE A 167 -10.29 -2.34 11.52
N PRO A 168 -9.27 -1.81 12.23
CA PRO A 168 -8.60 -0.56 11.90
C PRO A 168 -7.64 -0.70 10.70
N ILE A 169 -8.05 -1.41 9.65
CA ILE A 169 -7.28 -1.73 8.45
C ILE A 169 -8.12 -1.40 7.22
N MET A 170 -7.49 -0.82 6.21
CA MET A 170 -8.06 -0.59 4.88
C MET A 170 -7.10 -1.05 3.80
N PHE A 171 -7.61 -1.45 2.65
CA PHE A 171 -6.78 -1.66 1.47
C PHE A 171 -6.43 -0.32 0.83
N SER A 172 -5.13 -0.05 0.68
CA SER A 172 -4.64 1.24 0.18
C SER A 172 -4.96 1.46 -1.30
N ALA A 173 -4.86 2.72 -1.70
CA ALA A 173 -5.03 3.21 -3.06
C ALA A 173 -4.07 2.49 -4.04
N MET A 174 -4.64 1.69 -4.94
CA MET A 174 -3.91 1.05 -6.05
C MET A 174 -4.77 1.17 -7.29
N SER A 175 -4.30 1.87 -8.33
CA SER A 175 -5.14 2.26 -9.47
C SER A 175 -5.50 1.11 -10.40
N TYR A 176 -6.73 1.13 -10.94
CA TYR A 176 -7.06 0.31 -12.09
C TYR A 176 -6.17 0.72 -13.27
N GLY A 177 -5.54 -0.28 -13.90
CA GLY A 177 -4.44 -0.10 -14.84
C GLY A 177 -3.08 -0.47 -14.23
N SER A 178 -2.79 -0.03 -12.99
CA SER A 178 -1.59 -0.51 -12.26
C SER A 178 -1.77 -1.97 -11.87
N ILE A 179 -2.89 -2.27 -11.21
CA ILE A 179 -3.37 -3.62 -10.95
C ILE A 179 -4.55 -3.96 -11.86
N SER A 180 -4.84 -5.25 -12.02
CA SER A 180 -5.87 -5.78 -12.90
C SER A 180 -7.27 -5.57 -12.33
N TYR A 181 -8.27 -5.69 -13.19
CA TYR A 181 -9.68 -5.73 -12.79
C TYR A 181 -9.92 -6.80 -11.71
N ASN A 182 -9.39 -8.02 -11.90
CA ASN A 182 -9.58 -9.12 -10.96
C ASN A 182 -8.95 -8.83 -9.59
N ALA A 183 -7.83 -8.11 -9.55
CA ALA A 183 -7.23 -7.67 -8.29
C ALA A 183 -8.11 -6.64 -7.57
N HIS A 184 -8.66 -5.66 -8.30
CA HIS A 184 -9.65 -4.73 -7.73
C HIS A 184 -10.89 -5.44 -7.21
N LYS A 185 -11.46 -6.35 -8.00
CA LYS A 185 -12.64 -7.13 -7.62
C LYS A 185 -12.39 -7.92 -6.34
N SER A 186 -11.20 -8.56 -6.22
CA SER A 186 -10.79 -9.27 -5.00
C SER A 186 -10.78 -8.36 -3.77
N LEU A 187 -10.22 -7.15 -3.90
CA LEU A 187 -10.13 -6.16 -2.82
C LEU A 187 -11.51 -5.63 -2.43
N ALA A 188 -12.38 -5.35 -3.42
CA ALA A 188 -13.72 -4.83 -3.21
C ALA A 188 -14.62 -5.84 -2.48
N MET A 189 -14.62 -7.10 -2.93
CA MET A 189 -15.36 -8.19 -2.28
C MET A 189 -14.87 -8.41 -0.84
N ALA A 190 -13.55 -8.48 -0.63
CA ALA A 190 -12.98 -8.66 0.71
C ALA A 190 -13.29 -7.47 1.64
N ALA A 191 -13.22 -6.23 1.13
CA ALA A 191 -13.55 -5.04 1.92
C ALA A 191 -15.01 -5.04 2.38
N GLN A 192 -15.94 -5.43 1.50
CA GLN A 192 -17.35 -5.58 1.83
C GLN A 192 -17.58 -6.65 2.90
N GLU A 193 -16.98 -7.83 2.75
CA GLU A 193 -17.14 -8.95 3.70
C GLU A 193 -16.58 -8.62 5.09
N LEU A 194 -15.41 -7.97 5.15
CA LEU A 194 -14.76 -7.58 6.40
C LEU A 194 -15.41 -6.35 7.06
N GLY A 195 -16.25 -5.60 6.33
CA GLY A 195 -16.77 -4.30 6.78
C GLY A 195 -15.65 -3.27 6.97
N ILE A 196 -14.73 -3.23 6.00
CA ILE A 196 -13.65 -2.25 5.89
C ILE A 196 -13.71 -1.54 4.53
N PHE A 197 -12.73 -0.70 4.21
CA PHE A 197 -12.69 0.03 2.93
C PHE A 197 -11.52 -0.40 2.05
N TYR A 198 -11.71 -0.30 0.73
CA TYR A 198 -10.64 -0.30 -0.26
C TYR A 198 -10.65 1.01 -1.03
N ASN A 199 -9.51 1.38 -1.61
CA ASN A 199 -9.36 2.66 -2.32
C ASN A 199 -9.00 2.45 -3.80
N THR A 200 -9.68 3.19 -4.67
CA THR A 200 -9.59 3.05 -6.14
C THR A 200 -8.22 3.39 -6.70
N GLY A 201 -7.45 4.23 -6.01
CA GLY A 201 -6.30 4.90 -6.59
C GLY A 201 -6.66 5.85 -7.73
N GLU A 202 -5.63 6.36 -8.40
CA GLU A 202 -5.71 7.46 -9.38
C GLU A 202 -6.29 7.09 -10.77
N GLY A 203 -6.87 5.89 -10.90
CA GLY A 203 -7.24 5.33 -12.21
C GLY A 203 -8.71 5.45 -12.60
N GLY A 204 -9.52 6.16 -11.81
CA GLY A 204 -10.98 6.11 -11.89
C GLY A 204 -11.56 4.85 -11.22
N LEU A 205 -12.87 4.64 -11.39
CA LEU A 205 -13.60 3.48 -10.87
C LEU A 205 -14.37 2.82 -12.02
N HIS A 206 -14.07 1.56 -12.30
CA HIS A 206 -14.85 0.79 -13.25
C HIS A 206 -16.30 0.63 -12.74
N GLU A 207 -17.28 0.77 -13.64
CA GLU A 207 -18.71 0.82 -13.29
C GLU A 207 -19.22 -0.42 -12.56
N ASP A 208 -18.73 -1.62 -12.92
CA ASP A 208 -19.00 -2.86 -12.19
C ASP A 208 -18.77 -2.76 -10.68
N PHE A 209 -17.86 -1.88 -10.24
CA PHE A 209 -17.53 -1.74 -8.82
C PHE A 209 -18.43 -0.74 -8.07
N TYR A 210 -19.37 -0.08 -8.74
CA TYR A 210 -20.31 0.84 -8.09
C TYR A 210 -21.19 0.12 -7.07
N GLN A 211 -21.45 -1.18 -7.30
CA GLN A 211 -22.17 -2.03 -6.34
C GLN A 211 -21.46 -2.13 -4.97
N TYR A 212 -20.14 -1.94 -4.91
CA TYR A 212 -19.35 -1.95 -3.67
C TYR A 212 -19.19 -0.56 -3.05
N GLY A 213 -19.86 0.47 -3.58
CA GLY A 213 -19.64 1.88 -3.25
C GLY A 213 -19.62 2.21 -1.75
N LYS A 214 -20.39 1.48 -0.93
CA LYS A 214 -20.41 1.61 0.54
C LYS A 214 -19.05 1.32 1.20
N ASN A 215 -18.16 0.57 0.53
CA ASN A 215 -16.83 0.18 1.00
C ASN A 215 -15.72 0.75 0.11
N THR A 216 -16.05 1.64 -0.85
CA THR A 216 -15.11 2.20 -1.82
C THR A 216 -14.70 3.62 -1.43
N ILE A 217 -13.40 3.89 -1.34
CA ILE A 217 -12.84 5.23 -1.27
C ILE A 217 -12.38 5.63 -2.68
N VAL A 218 -12.98 6.68 -3.24
CA VAL A 218 -12.59 7.19 -4.56
C VAL A 218 -11.49 8.22 -4.43
N GLN A 219 -10.53 8.25 -5.36
CA GLN A 219 -9.39 9.15 -5.30
C GLN A 219 -9.49 10.30 -6.31
N VAL A 220 -9.10 11.51 -5.89
CA VAL A 220 -8.90 12.69 -6.74
C VAL A 220 -7.39 13.01 -6.72
N ALA A 221 -6.71 12.66 -7.81
CA ALA A 221 -5.29 12.92 -8.01
C ALA A 221 -5.07 14.00 -9.08
N SER A 222 -3.84 14.50 -9.22
CA SER A 222 -3.48 15.61 -10.11
C SER A 222 -3.96 15.46 -11.56
N GLY A 223 -3.96 14.24 -12.10
CA GLY A 223 -4.41 13.97 -13.48
C GLY A 223 -5.94 13.96 -13.68
N ARG A 224 -6.74 13.95 -12.61
CA ARG A 224 -8.22 13.91 -12.65
C ARG A 224 -8.83 12.80 -13.54
N PHE A 225 -8.09 11.72 -13.77
CA PHE A 225 -8.57 10.59 -14.58
C PHE A 225 -9.85 9.99 -13.99
N GLY A 226 -10.89 9.87 -14.81
CA GLY A 226 -12.16 9.27 -14.39
C GLY A 226 -12.95 10.09 -13.35
N VAL A 227 -12.59 11.35 -13.06
CA VAL A 227 -13.26 12.16 -12.03
C VAL A 227 -14.45 12.90 -12.62
N HIS A 228 -15.66 12.51 -12.23
CA HIS A 228 -16.93 13.17 -12.58
C HIS A 228 -17.94 13.03 -11.42
N PRO A 229 -19.10 13.73 -11.42
CA PRO A 229 -20.03 13.70 -10.29
C PRO A 229 -20.54 12.30 -9.92
N GLY A 230 -20.79 11.43 -10.91
CA GLY A 230 -21.21 10.04 -10.66
C GLY A 230 -20.14 9.23 -9.92
N TYR A 231 -18.88 9.36 -10.33
CA TYR A 231 -17.73 8.76 -9.66
C TYR A 231 -17.59 9.23 -8.20
N LEU A 232 -17.67 10.54 -7.96
CA LEU A 232 -17.55 11.12 -6.61
C LEU A 232 -18.65 10.60 -5.67
N ASN A 233 -19.88 10.46 -6.18
CA ASN A 233 -21.02 10.00 -5.40
C ASN A 233 -21.06 8.47 -5.21
N ALA A 234 -20.37 7.70 -6.06
CA ALA A 234 -20.30 6.25 -5.97
C ALA A 234 -19.52 5.77 -4.73
N GLY A 235 -18.48 6.48 -4.30
CA GLY A 235 -17.67 6.11 -3.14
C GLY A 235 -18.29 6.49 -1.79
N ALA A 236 -17.84 5.85 -0.71
CA ALA A 236 -18.16 6.20 0.68
C ALA A 236 -17.36 7.42 1.18
N ALA A 237 -16.18 7.67 0.61
CA ALA A 237 -15.33 8.83 0.89
C ALA A 237 -14.52 9.24 -0.34
N ILE A 238 -13.96 10.44 -0.31
CA ILE A 238 -13.07 10.96 -1.35
C ILE A 238 -11.68 11.21 -0.78
N GLU A 239 -10.64 10.70 -1.43
CA GLU A 239 -9.23 10.96 -1.07
C GLU A 239 -8.55 11.88 -2.07
N ILE A 240 -8.14 13.07 -1.63
CA ILE A 240 -7.25 13.97 -2.39
C ILE A 240 -5.81 13.44 -2.25
N LYS A 241 -5.20 13.03 -3.35
CA LYS A 241 -3.84 12.47 -3.36
C LYS A 241 -2.80 13.53 -3.70
N MET A 242 -2.26 14.20 -2.68
CA MET A 242 -1.14 15.13 -2.83
C MET A 242 0.19 14.42 -3.08
N GLY A 243 0.37 13.22 -2.52
CA GLY A 243 1.61 12.47 -2.68
C GLY A 243 1.48 11.01 -2.31
N GLN A 244 2.52 10.24 -2.63
CA GLN A 244 2.67 8.83 -2.22
C GLN A 244 4.11 8.57 -1.80
N GLY A 245 4.31 7.62 -0.89
CA GLY A 245 5.62 7.32 -0.30
C GLY A 245 6.68 6.91 -1.32
N ALA A 246 6.29 6.14 -2.34
CA ALA A 246 7.21 5.62 -3.35
C ALA A 246 7.79 6.67 -4.30
N LYS A 247 7.17 7.86 -4.39
CA LYS A 247 7.58 8.91 -5.32
C LYS A 247 7.05 10.28 -4.91
N PRO A 248 7.48 10.83 -3.77
CA PRO A 248 7.05 12.15 -3.34
C PRO A 248 7.48 13.21 -4.37
N GLY A 249 6.61 14.19 -4.64
CA GLY A 249 6.91 15.30 -5.54
C GLY A 249 6.73 15.03 -7.04
N ILE A 250 6.30 13.82 -7.44
CA ILE A 250 5.96 13.53 -8.84
C ILE A 250 4.60 12.81 -8.96
N GLY A 251 4.00 12.91 -10.15
CA GLY A 251 2.68 12.37 -10.44
C GLY A 251 2.63 10.85 -10.65
N GLY A 252 1.40 10.39 -10.87
CA GLY A 252 1.09 9.07 -11.39
C GLY A 252 1.80 8.74 -12.69
N HIS A 253 2.09 7.45 -12.90
CA HIS A 253 2.67 6.98 -14.17
C HIS A 253 2.10 5.59 -14.46
N LEU A 254 1.35 5.48 -15.56
CA LEU A 254 0.92 4.22 -16.12
C LEU A 254 1.38 4.14 -17.60
N PRO A 255 2.23 3.17 -17.96
CA PRO A 255 2.64 2.98 -19.34
C PRO A 255 1.46 2.68 -20.27
N GLY A 256 1.48 3.23 -21.48
CA GLY A 256 0.47 3.08 -22.53
C GLY A 256 0.26 1.63 -22.97
N SER A 257 1.28 0.79 -22.84
CA SER A 257 1.16 -0.67 -23.03
C SER A 257 0.19 -1.36 -22.06
N LYS A 258 -0.21 -0.67 -20.98
CA LYS A 258 -1.23 -1.11 -20.02
C LYS A 258 -2.54 -0.34 -20.16
N ILE A 259 -2.69 0.50 -21.17
CA ILE A 259 -3.89 1.29 -21.44
C ILE A 259 -4.54 0.73 -22.71
N GLY A 260 -5.35 -0.30 -22.50
CA GLY A 260 -6.29 -0.77 -23.52
C GLY A 260 -7.64 -0.07 -23.38
N GLU A 261 -8.59 -0.47 -24.23
CA GLU A 261 -9.94 0.10 -24.32
C GLU A 261 -10.61 0.37 -22.96
N ASP A 262 -10.66 -0.63 -22.07
CA ASP A 262 -11.40 -0.50 -20.81
C ASP A 262 -10.75 0.50 -19.83
N ILE A 263 -9.41 0.52 -19.77
CA ILE A 263 -8.66 1.50 -18.98
C ILE A 263 -8.82 2.90 -19.58
N SER A 264 -8.76 3.01 -20.91
CA SER A 264 -8.96 4.25 -21.65
C SER A 264 -10.33 4.86 -21.34
N LYS A 265 -11.40 4.05 -21.42
CA LYS A 265 -12.78 4.43 -21.06
C LYS A 265 -12.88 4.89 -19.61
N THR A 266 -12.37 4.09 -18.67
CA THR A 266 -12.43 4.42 -17.23
C THR A 266 -11.68 5.72 -16.91
N ARG A 267 -10.55 5.97 -17.56
CA ARG A 267 -9.71 7.16 -17.31
C ARG A 267 -10.09 8.38 -18.13
N MET A 268 -10.90 8.20 -19.18
CA MET A 268 -11.22 9.23 -20.18
C MET A 268 -9.97 9.76 -20.91
N ILE A 269 -9.10 8.85 -21.36
CA ILE A 269 -7.85 9.17 -22.10
C ILE A 269 -7.73 8.30 -23.37
N PRO A 270 -6.92 8.68 -24.37
CA PRO A 270 -6.69 7.85 -25.54
C PRO A 270 -6.07 6.47 -25.22
N GLU A 271 -6.43 5.45 -25.97
CA GLU A 271 -5.79 4.14 -25.91
C GLU A 271 -4.30 4.24 -26.24
N HIS A 272 -3.49 3.43 -25.54
CA HIS A 272 -2.04 3.34 -25.73
C HIS A 272 -1.21 4.60 -25.46
N ALA A 273 -1.83 5.70 -25.05
CA ALA A 273 -1.11 6.89 -24.57
C ALA A 273 -0.58 6.65 -23.16
N ASP A 274 0.68 7.03 -22.88
CA ASP A 274 1.19 7.02 -21.50
C ASP A 274 0.37 7.97 -20.62
N ALA A 275 -0.15 7.48 -19.50
CA ALA A 275 -0.83 8.32 -18.52
C ALA A 275 0.19 8.83 -17.50
N ILE A 276 0.76 10.00 -17.80
CA ILE A 276 1.68 10.73 -16.91
C ILE A 276 0.89 11.86 -16.26
N SER A 277 0.66 11.77 -14.95
CA SER A 277 -0.02 12.85 -14.25
C SER A 277 0.93 14.02 -13.97
N PRO A 278 0.43 15.27 -13.97
CA PRO A 278 1.20 16.40 -13.48
C PRO A 278 1.72 16.15 -12.05
N ALA A 279 2.88 16.70 -11.73
CA ALA A 279 3.43 16.61 -10.37
C ALA A 279 2.53 17.33 -9.34
N PRO A 280 2.14 18.61 -9.54
CA PRO A 280 1.17 19.27 -8.66
C PRO A 280 -0.27 19.02 -9.11
N HIS A 281 -1.20 19.21 -8.17
CA HIS A 281 -2.57 19.55 -8.51
C HIS A 281 -2.60 20.98 -9.05
N HIS A 282 -3.11 21.21 -10.26
CA HIS A 282 -3.12 22.55 -10.87
C HIS A 282 -4.12 23.53 -10.22
N ASP A 283 -4.92 23.04 -9.29
CA ASP A 283 -5.85 23.77 -8.44
C ASP A 283 -5.40 23.80 -6.97
N ILE A 284 -4.15 23.45 -6.67
CA ILE A 284 -3.58 23.52 -5.31
C ILE A 284 -2.13 24.04 -5.37
N TYR A 285 -1.93 25.32 -5.08
CA TYR A 285 -0.60 25.94 -4.94
C TYR A 285 -0.33 26.46 -3.52
N SER A 286 -1.32 26.38 -2.64
CA SER A 286 -1.28 26.85 -1.26
C SER A 286 -2.18 26.01 -0.37
N ILE A 287 -2.12 26.22 0.95
CA ILE A 287 -3.01 25.51 1.88
C ILE A 287 -4.46 26.00 1.76
N GLU A 288 -4.65 27.25 1.35
CA GLU A 288 -5.93 27.88 1.06
C GLU A 288 -6.59 27.25 -0.17
N ASP A 289 -5.81 26.91 -1.19
CA ASP A 289 -6.32 26.20 -2.37
C ASP A 289 -6.71 24.75 -2.03
N LEU A 290 -5.93 24.06 -1.20
CA LEU A 290 -6.32 22.74 -0.71
C LEU A 290 -7.66 22.83 0.03
N ARG A 291 -7.83 23.85 0.88
CA ARG A 291 -9.09 24.11 1.56
C ARG A 291 -10.22 24.31 0.55
N GLN A 292 -10.03 25.12 -0.49
CA GLN A 292 -11.04 25.31 -1.54
C GLN A 292 -11.46 23.98 -2.19
N LEU A 293 -10.50 23.13 -2.58
CA LEU A 293 -10.83 21.82 -3.16
C LEU A 293 -11.57 20.91 -2.18
N VAL A 294 -11.17 20.90 -0.90
CA VAL A 294 -11.88 20.14 0.15
C VAL A 294 -13.35 20.57 0.23
N PHE A 295 -13.64 21.88 0.26
CA PHE A 295 -15.01 22.37 0.31
C PHE A 295 -15.77 22.12 -1.00
N ALA A 296 -15.13 22.29 -2.16
CA ALA A 296 -15.76 21.98 -3.45
C ALA A 296 -16.19 20.51 -3.56
N LEU A 297 -15.36 19.58 -3.07
CA LEU A 297 -15.71 18.15 -3.05
C LEU A 297 -16.82 17.83 -2.03
N LYS A 298 -16.83 18.51 -0.88
CA LYS A 298 -17.94 18.41 0.08
C LYS A 298 -19.24 18.92 -0.55
N GLU A 299 -19.23 20.07 -1.21
CA GLU A 299 -20.39 20.61 -1.92
C GLU A 299 -20.88 19.70 -3.05
N ALA A 300 -19.97 19.20 -3.88
CA ALA A 300 -20.29 18.28 -4.98
C ALA A 300 -20.92 16.95 -4.51
N THR A 301 -20.77 16.61 -3.23
CA THR A 301 -21.35 15.42 -2.60
C THR A 301 -22.37 15.74 -1.51
N ALA A 302 -22.89 16.97 -1.50
CA ALA A 302 -23.88 17.47 -0.55
C ALA A 302 -23.49 17.22 0.92
N TYR A 303 -22.19 17.32 1.24
CA TYR A 303 -21.60 17.12 2.55
C TYR A 303 -21.87 15.72 3.15
N THR A 304 -22.16 14.72 2.32
CA THR A 304 -22.44 13.34 2.77
C THR A 304 -21.19 12.48 2.87
N LYS A 305 -20.08 12.90 2.27
CA LYS A 305 -18.83 12.12 2.17
C LYS A 305 -17.71 12.80 2.96
N PRO A 306 -16.95 12.06 3.78
CA PRO A 306 -15.74 12.59 4.39
C PRO A 306 -14.63 12.74 3.35
N ILE A 307 -13.76 13.72 3.56
CA ILE A 307 -12.61 14.01 2.70
C ILE A 307 -11.31 13.59 3.39
N ILE A 308 -10.57 12.73 2.72
CA ILE A 308 -9.22 12.29 3.10
C ILE A 308 -8.22 13.14 2.32
N VAL A 309 -7.16 13.62 2.96
CA VAL A 309 -6.01 14.20 2.27
C VAL A 309 -4.80 13.30 2.47
N LYS A 310 -4.32 12.69 1.39
CA LYS A 310 -3.18 11.80 1.40
C LYS A 310 -1.89 12.52 0.99
N VAL A 311 -0.90 12.49 1.86
CA VAL A 311 0.43 13.05 1.66
C VAL A 311 1.51 11.98 1.81
N ALA A 312 2.64 12.18 1.14
CA ALA A 312 3.85 11.42 1.45
C ALA A 312 4.50 11.99 2.72
N ALA A 313 5.09 11.13 3.54
CA ALA A 313 5.92 11.58 4.65
C ALA A 313 7.20 12.22 4.10
N VAL A 314 7.35 13.52 4.31
CA VAL A 314 8.50 14.34 3.88
C VAL A 314 8.91 15.31 4.99
N HIS A 315 9.96 16.10 4.76
CA HIS A 315 10.37 17.18 5.67
C HIS A 315 9.17 18.08 6.03
N ASN A 316 9.09 18.49 7.29
CA ASN A 316 8.01 19.32 7.85
C ASN A 316 6.60 18.70 7.80
N ILE A 317 6.48 17.36 7.71
CA ILE A 317 5.19 16.66 7.69
C ILE A 317 4.25 17.08 8.84
N SER A 318 4.78 17.34 10.04
CA SER A 318 3.97 17.75 11.19
C SER A 318 3.32 19.13 11.01
N ALA A 319 4.00 20.07 10.36
CA ALA A 319 3.45 21.38 10.02
C ALA A 319 2.43 21.27 8.86
N ILE A 320 2.74 20.45 7.85
CA ILE A 320 1.84 20.14 6.73
C ILE A 320 0.53 19.54 7.27
N ALA A 321 0.63 18.57 8.18
CA ALA A 321 -0.53 17.93 8.80
C ALA A 321 -1.37 18.91 9.62
N SER A 322 -0.75 19.85 10.35
CA SER A 322 -1.49 20.94 11.03
C SER A 322 -2.27 21.81 10.04
N GLY A 323 -1.64 22.19 8.92
CA GLY A 323 -2.33 22.92 7.84
C GLY A 323 -3.52 22.14 7.28
N ILE A 324 -3.35 20.86 6.99
CA ILE A 324 -4.42 19.98 6.48
C ILE A 324 -5.55 19.85 7.50
N ALA A 325 -5.25 19.70 8.79
CA ALA A 325 -6.27 19.63 9.83
C ALA A 325 -7.11 20.93 9.94
N ARG A 326 -6.61 22.04 9.40
CA ARG A 326 -7.31 23.35 9.33
C ARG A 326 -7.96 23.62 7.97
N SER A 327 -7.71 22.78 6.95
CA SER A 327 -8.30 22.92 5.61
C SER A 327 -9.75 22.42 5.55
N GLY A 328 -10.24 21.76 6.59
CA GLY A 328 -11.57 21.15 6.64
C GLY A 328 -11.60 19.68 6.21
N ALA A 329 -10.42 19.07 5.96
CA ALA A 329 -10.30 17.63 5.79
C ALA A 329 -10.77 16.89 7.04
N ASP A 330 -11.35 15.70 6.86
CA ASP A 330 -11.85 14.87 7.97
C ASP A 330 -10.83 13.80 8.37
N ILE A 331 -9.95 13.43 7.43
CA ILE A 331 -8.94 12.38 7.58
C ILE A 331 -7.63 12.82 6.90
N ILE A 332 -6.49 12.56 7.54
CA ILE A 332 -5.16 12.74 6.96
C ILE A 332 -4.54 11.36 6.76
N ALA A 333 -4.20 11.01 5.52
CA ALA A 333 -3.46 9.80 5.21
C ALA A 333 -1.97 10.13 4.98
N ILE A 334 -1.07 9.44 5.67
CA ILE A 334 0.38 9.66 5.57
C ILE A 334 1.05 8.38 5.09
N ASP A 335 1.83 8.49 4.01
CA ASP A 335 2.48 7.33 3.39
C ASP A 335 4.01 7.47 3.51
N GLY A 336 4.65 6.55 4.24
CA GLY A 336 6.10 6.53 4.40
C GLY A 336 6.84 6.12 3.13
N PHE A 337 8.12 6.46 3.03
CA PHE A 337 8.91 6.27 1.81
C PHE A 337 8.98 4.82 1.28
N ARG A 338 8.71 3.82 2.13
CA ARG A 338 8.60 2.40 1.74
C ARG A 338 7.27 2.03 1.07
N GLY A 339 6.37 2.99 0.85
CA GLY A 339 5.13 2.80 0.11
C GLY A 339 5.37 2.19 -1.27
N GLY A 340 4.41 1.41 -1.78
CA GLY A 340 4.52 0.72 -3.06
C GLY A 340 4.17 1.61 -4.27
N THR A 341 4.60 1.19 -5.46
CA THR A 341 4.17 1.80 -6.74
C THR A 341 4.13 0.77 -7.86
N GLY A 342 3.25 1.00 -8.84
CA GLY A 342 3.29 0.26 -10.10
C GLY A 342 4.46 0.67 -10.99
N ALA A 343 4.81 1.96 -10.98
CA ALA A 343 5.92 2.53 -11.73
C ALA A 343 6.41 3.84 -11.08
N ALA A 344 7.71 3.95 -10.82
CA ALA A 344 8.39 5.16 -10.39
C ALA A 344 9.85 5.16 -10.87
N PRO A 345 10.49 6.33 -11.05
CA PRO A 345 11.93 6.41 -11.15
C PRO A 345 12.61 5.77 -9.93
N ALA A 346 13.54 4.85 -10.15
CA ALA A 346 14.17 4.06 -9.09
C ALA A 346 14.86 4.95 -8.05
N ARG A 347 15.56 6.00 -8.49
CA ARG A 347 16.30 6.91 -7.60
C ARG A 347 15.38 7.74 -6.71
N THR A 348 14.21 8.16 -7.21
CA THR A 348 13.20 8.82 -6.38
C THR A 348 12.66 7.86 -5.33
N ARG A 349 12.25 6.65 -5.74
CA ARG A 349 11.71 5.62 -4.85
C ARG A 349 12.67 5.26 -3.71
N ASP A 350 13.95 5.19 -4.01
CA ASP A 350 14.95 4.67 -3.07
C ASP A 350 15.56 5.74 -2.16
N ASN A 351 15.31 7.03 -2.40
CA ASN A 351 16.01 8.11 -1.68
C ASN A 351 15.11 9.26 -1.20
N VAL A 352 13.82 9.31 -1.55
CA VAL A 352 12.95 10.45 -1.24
C VAL A 352 11.84 10.06 -0.28
N GLY A 353 11.71 10.84 0.80
CA GLY A 353 10.70 10.66 1.85
C GLY A 353 11.33 10.22 3.18
N ILE A 354 10.50 10.07 4.21
CA ILE A 354 10.93 9.68 5.55
C ILE A 354 10.15 8.46 6.07
N PRO A 355 10.67 7.74 7.09
CA PRO A 355 9.98 6.60 7.71
C PRO A 355 8.63 7.00 8.30
N ILE A 356 7.62 6.14 8.12
CA ILE A 356 6.25 6.42 8.58
C ILE A 356 6.18 6.44 10.11
N GLU A 357 6.99 5.63 10.77
CA GLU A 357 7.04 5.46 12.23
C GLU A 357 7.33 6.81 12.92
N LEU A 358 8.39 7.48 12.47
CA LEU A 358 8.80 8.79 12.99
C LEU A 358 7.82 9.90 12.58
N ALA A 359 7.35 9.86 11.32
CA ALA A 359 6.41 10.85 10.82
C ALA A 359 5.08 10.83 11.58
N LEU A 360 4.52 9.65 11.82
CA LEU A 360 3.29 9.45 12.57
C LEU A 360 3.43 9.99 14.00
N ALA A 361 4.47 9.58 14.72
CA ALA A 361 4.68 10.00 16.10
C ALA A 361 4.82 11.53 16.21
N SER A 362 5.55 12.15 15.28
CA SER A 362 5.73 13.60 15.23
C SER A 362 4.41 14.33 14.92
N VAL A 363 3.64 13.84 13.95
CA VAL A 363 2.36 14.43 13.54
C VAL A 363 1.33 14.33 14.67
N ASP A 364 1.15 13.15 15.25
CA ASP A 364 0.21 12.95 16.36
C ASP A 364 0.56 13.86 17.55
N SER A 365 1.84 13.95 17.91
CA SER A 365 2.31 14.83 19.00
C SER A 365 2.00 16.30 18.69
N ARG A 366 2.27 16.75 17.46
CA ARG A 366 2.04 18.14 17.04
C ARG A 366 0.56 18.50 17.06
N LEU A 367 -0.31 17.65 16.51
CA LEU A 367 -1.75 17.90 16.49
C LEU A 367 -2.35 17.90 17.90
N ARG A 368 -1.81 17.08 18.82
CA ARG A 368 -2.21 17.09 20.25
C ARG A 368 -1.76 18.36 20.95
N GLN A 369 -0.51 18.79 20.76
CA GLN A 369 0.03 20.04 21.32
C GLN A 369 -0.78 21.26 20.86
N GLU A 370 -1.25 21.27 19.60
CA GLU A 370 -2.10 22.33 19.08
C GLU A 370 -3.59 22.18 19.44
N GLY A 371 -3.99 21.09 20.11
CA GLY A 371 -5.39 20.85 20.50
C GLY A 371 -6.33 20.50 19.35
N ILE A 372 -5.81 20.17 18.16
CA ILE A 372 -6.59 19.92 16.94
C ILE A 372 -6.61 18.44 16.52
N ARG A 373 -6.01 17.54 17.30
CA ARG A 373 -5.97 16.10 17.00
C ARG A 373 -7.35 15.45 16.82
N ASN A 374 -8.38 15.96 17.49
CA ASN A 374 -9.75 15.46 17.37
C ASN A 374 -10.50 15.99 16.13
N ASN A 375 -9.92 16.95 15.40
CA ASN A 375 -10.53 17.48 14.18
C ASN A 375 -10.37 16.53 12.99
N VAL A 376 -9.38 15.64 13.05
CA VAL A 376 -9.05 14.71 11.97
C VAL A 376 -8.71 13.33 12.51
N SER A 377 -8.96 12.31 11.70
CA SER A 377 -8.34 11.00 11.90
C SER A 377 -7.02 10.88 11.12
N LEU A 378 -6.06 10.13 11.64
CA LEU A 378 -4.78 9.80 11.03
C LEU A 378 -4.81 8.38 10.49
N VAL A 379 -4.62 8.25 9.18
CA VAL A 379 -4.42 6.97 8.50
C VAL A 379 -2.97 6.88 8.07
N VAL A 380 -2.33 5.72 8.25
CA VAL A 380 -0.92 5.57 7.86
C VAL A 380 -0.68 4.38 6.94
N GLY A 381 0.26 4.53 6.02
CA GLY A 381 0.76 3.48 5.15
C GLY A 381 2.27 3.58 4.96
N GLY A 382 2.85 2.60 4.27
CA GLY A 382 4.29 2.55 4.02
C GLY A 382 4.92 1.30 4.61
N SER A 383 4.72 0.16 3.94
CA SER A 383 5.31 -1.15 4.29
C SER A 383 4.84 -1.73 5.65
N ILE A 384 3.53 -1.82 5.84
CA ILE A 384 2.92 -2.58 6.94
C ILE A 384 2.91 -4.07 6.58
N ARG A 385 3.61 -4.88 7.38
CA ARG A 385 3.92 -6.28 7.03
C ARG A 385 3.13 -7.29 7.86
N SER A 386 2.67 -6.91 9.04
CA SER A 386 2.01 -7.79 10.00
C SER A 386 1.02 -7.04 10.91
N SER A 387 0.21 -7.78 11.66
CA SER A 387 -0.62 -7.28 12.75
C SER A 387 0.18 -6.52 13.82
N ALA A 388 1.44 -6.92 14.09
CA ALA A 388 2.30 -6.23 15.05
C ALA A 388 2.67 -4.81 14.58
N ASP A 389 2.93 -4.63 13.27
CA ASP A 389 3.13 -3.29 12.70
C ASP A 389 1.86 -2.44 12.84
N VAL A 390 0.67 -3.04 12.66
CA VAL A 390 -0.64 -2.37 12.84
C VAL A 390 -0.81 -1.88 14.29
N ILE A 391 -0.63 -2.76 15.27
CA ILE A 391 -0.75 -2.41 16.70
C ILE A 391 0.23 -1.31 17.10
N LYS A 392 1.48 -1.40 16.65
CA LYS A 392 2.50 -0.38 16.92
C LYS A 392 2.11 0.98 16.33
N ALA A 393 1.59 1.00 15.10
CA ALA A 393 1.10 2.23 14.49
C ALA A 393 -0.07 2.85 15.27
N ILE A 394 -1.03 2.04 15.74
CA ILE A 394 -2.15 2.53 16.56
C ILE A 394 -1.64 3.11 17.88
N ALA A 395 -0.73 2.41 18.57
CA ALA A 395 -0.11 2.87 19.80
C ALA A 395 0.69 4.18 19.60
N LEU A 396 1.29 4.40 18.42
CA LEU A 396 1.94 5.67 18.08
C LEU A 396 0.97 6.81 17.78
N GLY A 397 -0.29 6.50 17.42
CA GLY A 397 -1.34 7.48 17.24
C GLY A 397 -2.20 7.35 15.98
N ALA A 398 -2.05 6.30 15.18
CA ALA A 398 -2.91 6.08 14.01
C ALA A 398 -4.34 5.68 14.42
N ASP A 399 -5.34 6.15 13.66
CA ASP A 399 -6.74 5.73 13.79
C ASP A 399 -7.07 4.50 12.92
N ALA A 400 -6.41 4.36 11.77
CA ALA A 400 -6.46 3.17 10.92
C ALA A 400 -5.21 3.06 10.02
N ILE A 401 -5.02 1.88 9.43
CA ILE A 401 -3.82 1.54 8.68
C ILE A 401 -4.16 1.15 7.24
N TYR A 402 -3.43 1.72 6.29
CA TYR A 402 -3.42 1.30 4.90
C TYR A 402 -2.48 0.12 4.67
N VAL A 403 -3.04 -0.94 4.09
CA VAL A 403 -2.35 -2.16 3.70
C VAL A 403 -2.38 -2.31 2.18
N ALA A 404 -1.23 -2.53 1.55
CA ALA A 404 -1.11 -2.67 0.10
C ALA A 404 -0.27 -3.88 -0.29
N THR A 405 1.05 -3.83 -0.10
CA THR A 405 1.96 -4.89 -0.53
C THR A 405 1.63 -6.25 0.10
N SER A 406 1.31 -6.29 1.39
CA SER A 406 0.87 -7.53 2.08
C SER A 406 -0.46 -8.06 1.54
N ALA A 407 -1.41 -7.19 1.16
CA ALA A 407 -2.61 -7.62 0.43
C ALA A 407 -2.27 -8.19 -0.95
N LEU A 408 -1.36 -7.57 -1.72
CA LEU A 408 -0.90 -8.11 -3.00
C LEU A 408 -0.15 -9.45 -2.84
N LEU A 409 0.63 -9.63 -1.77
CA LEU A 409 1.26 -10.89 -1.42
C LEU A 409 0.21 -11.97 -1.13
N ALA A 410 -0.85 -11.64 -0.40
CA ALA A 410 -1.98 -12.56 -0.19
C ALA A 410 -2.65 -12.95 -1.51
N LEU A 411 -2.75 -12.04 -2.49
CA LEU A 411 -3.23 -12.34 -3.85
C LEU A 411 -2.24 -13.15 -4.71
N GLY A 412 -1.01 -13.40 -4.23
CA GLY A 412 0.01 -14.20 -4.92
C GLY A 412 1.16 -13.40 -5.54
N CYS A 413 1.36 -12.14 -5.17
CA CYS A 413 2.55 -11.38 -5.58
C CYS A 413 3.83 -12.07 -5.06
N HIS A 414 4.89 -12.04 -5.88
CA HIS A 414 6.21 -12.60 -5.55
C HIS A 414 7.31 -11.53 -5.54
N LEU A 415 6.93 -10.24 -5.47
CA LEU A 415 7.87 -9.10 -5.42
C LEU A 415 8.95 -9.12 -6.53
N CYS A 416 8.57 -9.56 -7.74
CA CYS A 416 9.45 -9.53 -8.91
C CYS A 416 9.87 -8.11 -9.35
N ARG A 417 9.17 -7.06 -8.89
CA ARG A 417 9.47 -5.64 -9.14
C ARG A 417 9.46 -5.21 -10.62
N THR A 418 8.72 -5.93 -11.46
CA THR A 418 8.53 -5.62 -12.89
C THR A 418 7.08 -5.28 -13.25
N CYS A 419 6.35 -4.63 -12.33
CA CYS A 419 4.91 -4.37 -12.47
C CYS A 419 4.57 -3.40 -13.60
N GLN A 420 5.51 -2.51 -13.91
CA GLN A 420 5.45 -1.55 -15.02
C GLN A 420 5.41 -2.25 -16.39
N ASN A 421 5.98 -3.46 -16.52
CA ASN A 421 6.05 -4.18 -17.79
C ASN A 421 4.70 -4.81 -18.22
N GLY A 422 3.71 -4.87 -17.32
CA GLY A 422 2.40 -5.46 -17.62
C GLY A 422 2.41 -6.98 -17.87
N LYS A 423 3.51 -7.68 -17.56
CA LYS A 423 3.70 -9.14 -17.76
C LYS A 423 3.57 -9.95 -16.46
N CYS A 424 2.77 -9.49 -15.50
CA CYS A 424 2.61 -10.19 -14.22
C CYS A 424 2.01 -11.59 -14.40
N ASN A 425 2.82 -12.63 -14.18
CA ASN A 425 2.42 -14.03 -14.37
C ASN A 425 1.31 -14.51 -13.42
N TRP A 426 1.03 -13.76 -12.37
CA TRP A 426 0.01 -14.04 -11.37
C TRP A 426 -1.30 -13.27 -11.59
N GLY A 427 -1.41 -12.49 -12.67
CA GLY A 427 -2.66 -11.79 -13.00
C GLY A 427 -2.93 -10.54 -12.15
N ILE A 428 -1.94 -10.08 -11.37
CA ILE A 428 -2.10 -8.93 -10.45
C ILE A 428 -1.81 -7.61 -11.16
N ALA A 429 -0.57 -7.41 -11.64
CA ALA A 429 -0.14 -6.14 -12.24
C ALA A 429 -0.04 -6.24 -13.76
N THR A 430 -1.16 -6.49 -14.42
CA THR A 430 -1.26 -6.71 -15.87
C THR A 430 -2.66 -6.37 -16.37
N GLN A 431 -2.76 -5.96 -17.64
CA GLN A 431 -4.02 -5.77 -18.35
C GLN A 431 -4.19 -6.76 -19.51
N LYS A 432 -3.28 -7.73 -19.64
CA LYS A 432 -3.37 -8.75 -20.69
C LYS A 432 -4.45 -9.79 -20.31
N PRO A 433 -5.51 -9.99 -21.11
CA PRO A 433 -6.66 -10.82 -20.71
C PRO A 433 -6.28 -12.24 -20.26
N GLU A 434 -5.33 -12.88 -20.94
CA GLU A 434 -4.84 -14.22 -20.63
C GLU A 434 -4.07 -14.31 -19.31
N LEU A 435 -3.46 -13.20 -18.87
CA LEU A 435 -2.79 -13.10 -17.58
C LEU A 435 -3.76 -12.72 -16.47
N VAL A 436 -4.69 -11.77 -16.72
CA VAL A 436 -5.70 -11.34 -15.76
C VAL A 436 -6.54 -12.53 -15.27
N LYS A 437 -6.94 -13.42 -16.18
CA LYS A 437 -7.69 -14.66 -15.87
C LYS A 437 -6.97 -15.60 -14.88
N ARG A 438 -5.66 -15.43 -14.66
CA ARG A 438 -4.89 -16.26 -13.73
C ARG A 438 -5.13 -15.92 -12.26
N LEU A 439 -5.71 -14.75 -11.98
CA LEU A 439 -6.20 -14.39 -10.65
C LEU A 439 -7.71 -14.58 -10.63
N ASN A 440 -8.19 -15.58 -9.92
CA ASN A 440 -9.63 -15.74 -9.66
C ASN A 440 -10.04 -14.78 -8.52
N PRO A 441 -11.01 -13.85 -8.74
CA PRO A 441 -11.39 -12.87 -7.73
C PRO A 441 -11.98 -13.46 -6.44
N GLU A 442 -12.73 -14.55 -6.53
CA GLU A 442 -13.36 -15.20 -5.38
C GLU A 442 -12.28 -15.81 -4.46
N VAL A 443 -11.32 -16.54 -5.03
CA VAL A 443 -10.16 -17.08 -4.30
C VAL A 443 -9.28 -15.96 -3.77
N GLY A 444 -9.05 -14.90 -4.56
CA GLY A 444 -8.28 -13.73 -4.15
C GLY A 444 -8.91 -13.03 -2.94
N SER A 445 -10.22 -12.81 -3.00
CA SER A 445 -11.03 -12.23 -1.93
C SER A 445 -10.96 -13.09 -0.66
N GLN A 446 -11.18 -14.41 -0.77
CA GLN A 446 -11.09 -15.30 0.39
C GLN A 446 -9.71 -15.27 1.07
N ARG A 447 -8.63 -15.19 0.28
CA ARG A 447 -7.26 -15.09 0.83
C ARG A 447 -7.03 -13.77 1.56
N LEU A 448 -7.60 -12.67 1.06
CA LEU A 448 -7.55 -11.38 1.74
C LEU A 448 -8.36 -11.39 3.05
N VAL A 449 -9.56 -11.97 3.02
CA VAL A 449 -10.40 -12.16 4.22
C VAL A 449 -9.63 -12.96 5.26
N ASN A 450 -9.08 -14.11 4.88
CA ASN A 450 -8.28 -14.95 5.78
C ASN A 450 -7.10 -14.20 6.41
N LEU A 451 -6.38 -13.38 5.61
CA LEU A 451 -5.26 -12.57 6.12
C LEU A 451 -5.73 -11.59 7.19
N ILE A 452 -6.77 -10.80 6.89
CA ILE A 452 -7.23 -9.74 7.79
C ILE A 452 -7.91 -10.33 9.03
N THR A 453 -8.68 -11.41 8.90
CA THR A 453 -9.25 -12.14 10.04
C THR A 453 -8.16 -12.70 10.94
N ALA A 454 -7.09 -13.29 10.38
CA ALA A 454 -5.96 -13.75 11.19
C ALA A 454 -5.29 -12.60 11.93
N TRP A 455 -5.07 -11.46 11.25
CA TRP A 455 -4.51 -10.26 11.90
C TRP A 455 -5.44 -9.68 12.96
N GLU A 456 -6.76 -9.72 12.77
CA GLU A 456 -7.73 -9.29 13.79
C GLU A 456 -7.61 -10.13 15.06
N HIS A 457 -7.48 -11.45 14.93
CA HIS A 457 -7.22 -12.33 16.07
C HIS A 457 -5.91 -11.97 16.77
N GLU A 458 -4.81 -11.83 16.02
CA GLU A 458 -3.51 -11.43 16.59
C GLU A 458 -3.55 -10.04 17.27
N ILE A 459 -4.30 -9.08 16.71
CA ILE A 459 -4.55 -7.75 17.30
C ILE A 459 -5.23 -7.90 18.66
N LYS A 460 -6.27 -8.73 18.75
CA LYS A 460 -6.99 -9.00 20.00
C LYS A 460 -6.07 -9.66 21.03
N GLU A 461 -5.28 -10.66 20.63
CA GLU A 461 -4.28 -11.31 21.50
C GLU A 461 -3.23 -10.32 22.04
N MET A 462 -2.65 -9.49 21.17
CA MET A 462 -1.66 -8.49 21.63
C MET A 462 -2.27 -7.43 22.55
N MET A 463 -3.49 -6.96 22.26
CA MET A 463 -4.20 -6.03 23.14
C MET A 463 -4.57 -6.66 24.48
N GLY A 464 -5.06 -7.91 24.47
CA GLY A 464 -5.39 -8.66 25.66
C GLY A 464 -4.15 -8.89 26.53
N GLY A 465 -3.03 -9.22 25.90
CA GLY A 465 -1.71 -9.27 26.53
C GLY A 465 -1.30 -7.94 27.19
N MET A 466 -1.68 -6.78 26.65
CA MET A 466 -1.49 -5.47 27.29
C MET A 466 -2.51 -5.16 28.39
N GLY A 467 -3.56 -5.97 28.57
CA GLY A 467 -4.70 -5.66 29.46
C GLY A 467 -5.63 -4.59 28.88
N ILE A 468 -5.69 -4.47 27.55
CA ILE A 468 -6.52 -3.49 26.83
C ILE A 468 -7.59 -4.24 26.04
N ASN A 469 -8.86 -3.87 26.19
CA ASN A 469 -9.97 -4.50 25.46
C ASN A 469 -10.59 -3.63 24.36
N SER A 470 -10.08 -2.42 24.13
CA SER A 470 -10.59 -1.52 23.09
C SER A 470 -9.46 -0.85 22.32
N ILE A 471 -9.57 -0.86 20.99
CA ILE A 471 -8.57 -0.26 20.10
C ILE A 471 -8.44 1.25 20.31
N GLU A 472 -9.53 1.91 20.71
CA GLU A 472 -9.53 3.34 21.04
C GLU A 472 -8.66 3.63 22.28
N ALA A 473 -8.62 2.73 23.26
CA ALA A 473 -7.80 2.90 24.47
C ALA A 473 -6.29 2.71 24.19
N LEU A 474 -5.94 1.94 23.15
CA LEU A 474 -4.58 1.80 22.67
C LEU A 474 -4.10 3.01 21.88
N ARG A 475 -5.00 3.75 21.21
CA ARG A 475 -4.64 4.81 20.27
C ARG A 475 -3.80 5.91 20.93
N GLY A 476 -2.56 6.05 20.49
CA GLY A 476 -1.60 7.02 21.04
C GLY A 476 -1.10 6.65 22.44
N ASN A 477 -1.42 5.47 22.97
CA ASN A 477 -0.90 4.97 24.24
C ASN A 477 0.51 4.41 24.07
N ARG A 478 1.46 5.33 23.91
CA ARG A 478 2.88 5.03 23.66
C ARG A 478 3.57 4.36 24.84
N LEU A 479 2.98 4.38 26.03
CA LEU A 479 3.46 3.65 27.21
C LEU A 479 3.44 2.13 27.01
N MET A 480 2.65 1.63 26.05
CA MET A 480 2.61 0.22 25.68
C MET A 480 3.74 -0.19 24.72
N LEU A 481 4.64 0.73 24.38
CA LEU A 481 5.78 0.47 23.50
C LEU A 481 7.10 0.65 24.25
N ARG A 482 8.11 -0.12 23.83
CA ARG A 482 9.49 0.01 24.29
C ARG A 482 10.47 -0.05 23.12
N GLY A 483 11.43 0.86 23.11
CA GLY A 483 12.46 0.94 22.08
C GLY A 483 13.67 0.07 22.38
N ILE A 484 14.16 -0.67 21.38
CA ILE A 484 15.38 -1.47 21.45
C ILE A 484 16.32 -1.08 20.30
N GLY A 485 17.59 -0.76 20.63
CA GLY A 485 18.57 -0.32 19.63
C GLY A 485 18.22 1.02 18.96
N LEU A 486 17.49 1.87 19.69
CA LEU A 486 17.17 3.25 19.32
C LEU A 486 18.01 4.21 20.15
N ASN A 487 18.44 5.31 19.53
CA ASN A 487 19.13 6.39 20.23
C ASN A 487 18.13 7.32 20.95
N GLU A 488 18.65 8.24 21.76
CA GLU A 488 17.83 9.17 22.57
C GLU A 488 16.90 10.03 21.72
N THR A 489 17.39 10.57 20.59
CA THR A 489 16.59 11.38 19.67
C THR A 489 15.44 10.57 19.04
N GLU A 490 15.71 9.32 18.64
CA GLU A 490 14.71 8.43 18.07
C GLU A 490 13.61 8.08 19.10
N LEU A 491 14.00 7.76 20.34
CA LEU A 491 13.09 7.52 21.45
C LEU A 491 12.23 8.75 21.75
N GLN A 492 12.84 9.95 21.76
CA GLN A 492 12.14 11.21 22.00
C GLN A 492 11.12 11.53 20.91
N ILE A 493 11.49 11.36 19.63
CA ILE A 493 10.58 11.60 18.50
C ILE A 493 9.40 10.62 18.53
N LEU A 494 9.68 9.35 18.78
CA LEU A 494 8.64 8.32 18.91
C LEU A 494 7.79 8.55 20.15
N GLY A 495 8.34 9.16 21.20
CA GLY A 495 7.68 9.35 22.49
C GLY A 495 7.52 8.03 23.25
N ILE A 496 8.53 7.15 23.16
CA ILE A 496 8.55 5.83 23.84
C ILE A 496 9.81 5.71 24.71
N SER A 497 9.74 4.87 25.75
CA SER A 497 10.89 4.60 26.63
C SER A 497 11.81 3.52 26.07
N HIS A 498 13.07 3.54 26.48
CA HIS A 498 14.02 2.46 26.20
C HIS A 498 13.57 1.15 26.88
N ALA A 499 13.84 -0.01 26.29
CA ALA A 499 13.38 -1.32 26.80
C ALA A 499 13.92 -1.72 28.19
N GLY A 500 14.92 -1.00 28.71
CA GLY A 500 15.44 -1.18 30.08
C GLY A 500 14.75 -0.30 31.13
N GLN A 501 13.73 0.49 30.75
CA GLN A 501 12.89 1.32 31.61
C GLN A 501 11.45 0.81 31.52
#